data_AF-A0A8C3E7S6-F1
#
_entry.id   AF-A0A8C3E7S6-F1
#
_cell.length_a   1.000
_cell.length_b   1.000
_cell.length_c   1.000
_cell.angle_alpha   90.00
_cell.angle_beta   90.00
_cell.angle_gamma   90.00
#
_symmetry.space_group_name_H-M   'P 1'
#
loop_
_entity.id
_entity.type
_entity.pdbx_description
1 polymer ?
#
loop_
_entity_poly.entity_id
_entity_poly.type
_entity_poly.pdbx_seq_one_letter_code
_entity_poly.pdbx_strand_id
1 'polypeptide(L)'
;NETGGGEGVEVLVNEPYERDGERGQYTHKIYHLQSKVPAFVRMLAPEGALNIHEKAWNAYPYCRTGECLRKDSGFCLFGFWGSLSLVVSLQVHKLEPEVWKSVEAIYIDIADRSQVLPKDYKAEEDPARFKSVKTGRGPLGPNWKKDLGKQSDCPYMCAYKLVTVKFKWWGLQNKVENFIQKQEKRLFTNFHRQLFCWLDKWVDLTMEDIRRMEEETKRQLDEMREKDPVKGMSAADD
;
A
#
# COMPACT_ATOMS: atom_id res chain seq x y z
N ASN A 1 -8.79 -4.17 -9.09
CA ASN A 1 -8.12 -3.16 -9.94
C ASN A 1 -6.83 -3.67 -10.56
N GLU A 2 -6.00 -4.38 -9.80
CA GLU A 2 -4.66 -4.80 -10.26
C GLU A 2 -4.56 -6.26 -10.73
N THR A 3 -5.58 -7.10 -10.47
CA THR A 3 -5.55 -8.54 -10.72
C THR A 3 -6.20 -8.92 -12.04
N GLY A 4 -5.49 -9.69 -12.86
CA GLY A 4 -5.90 -10.18 -14.17
C GLY A 4 -4.70 -10.70 -14.98
N GLY A 5 -4.94 -11.61 -15.92
CA GLY A 5 -3.95 -12.11 -16.87
C GLY A 5 -2.81 -12.89 -16.21
N GLY A 6 -3.10 -13.64 -15.15
CA GLY A 6 -2.11 -14.35 -14.33
C GLY A 6 -1.37 -13.47 -13.32
N GLU A 7 -1.61 -12.15 -13.32
CA GLU A 7 -0.92 -11.17 -12.47
C GLU A 7 -1.84 -10.53 -11.42
N GLY A 8 -1.24 -9.87 -10.42
CA GLY A 8 -1.93 -9.18 -9.34
C GLY A 8 -1.89 -9.94 -8.00
N VAL A 9 -2.98 -9.85 -7.24
CA VAL A 9 -3.02 -10.31 -5.84
C VAL A 9 -3.68 -11.69 -5.72
N GLU A 10 -3.03 -12.60 -5.01
CA GLU A 10 -3.58 -13.88 -4.53
C GLU A 10 -3.57 -13.88 -3.00
N VAL A 11 -4.69 -14.24 -2.37
CA VAL A 11 -4.80 -14.30 -0.90
C VAL A 11 -4.72 -15.74 -0.42
N LEU A 12 -3.61 -16.13 0.20
CA LEU A 12 -3.41 -17.48 0.71
C LEU A 12 -4.10 -17.66 2.07
N VAL A 13 -3.76 -16.79 3.02
CA VAL A 13 -4.25 -16.84 4.40
C VAL A 13 -4.87 -15.50 4.77
N ASN A 14 -6.01 -15.55 5.46
CA ASN A 14 -6.63 -14.41 6.12
C ASN A 14 -7.33 -14.92 7.39
N GLU A 15 -6.70 -14.79 8.55
CA GLU A 15 -7.20 -15.36 9.80
C GLU A 15 -6.86 -14.49 11.00
N PRO A 16 -7.64 -14.55 12.09
CA PRO A 16 -7.26 -13.90 13.34
C PRO A 16 -6.01 -14.57 13.93
N TYR A 17 -5.16 -13.78 14.60
CA TYR A 17 -4.01 -14.30 15.35
C TYR A 17 -3.97 -13.72 16.77
N GLU A 18 -3.37 -14.50 17.68
CA GLU A 18 -3.00 -14.06 19.02
C GLU A 18 -1.58 -14.54 19.32
N ARG A 19 -0.68 -13.63 19.67
CA ARG A 19 0.72 -13.94 19.97
C ARG A 19 1.30 -12.95 20.96
N ASP A 20 1.95 -13.44 22.02
CA ASP A 20 2.68 -12.62 23.00
C ASP A 20 1.83 -11.46 23.58
N GLY A 21 0.51 -11.67 23.72
CA GLY A 21 -0.45 -10.67 24.19
C GLY A 21 -0.96 -9.69 23.12
N GLU A 22 -0.45 -9.76 21.90
CA GLU A 22 -0.95 -9.01 20.73
C GLU A 22 -2.04 -9.83 20.02
N ARG A 23 -3.17 -9.17 19.70
CA ARG A 23 -4.27 -9.76 18.93
C ARG A 23 -4.50 -8.93 17.67
N GLY A 24 -4.78 -9.60 16.56
CA GLY A 24 -5.01 -8.93 15.30
C GLY A 24 -5.45 -9.86 14.19
N GLN A 25 -5.30 -9.40 12.95
CA GLN A 25 -5.52 -10.19 11.74
C GLN A 25 -4.19 -10.48 11.05
N TYR A 26 -3.95 -11.75 10.74
CA TYR A 26 -2.84 -12.19 9.93
C TYR A 26 -3.31 -12.39 8.50
N THR A 27 -2.53 -11.87 7.54
CA THR A 27 -2.74 -12.15 6.12
C THR A 27 -1.45 -12.61 5.47
N HIS A 28 -1.57 -13.55 4.54
CA HIS A 28 -0.49 -13.97 3.65
C HIS A 28 -0.98 -13.88 2.22
N LYS A 29 -0.36 -13.01 1.42
CA LYS A 29 -0.69 -12.80 0.01
C LYS A 29 0.52 -13.04 -0.88
N ILE A 30 0.26 -13.30 -2.15
CA ILE A 30 1.27 -13.29 -3.21
C ILE A 30 0.92 -12.18 -4.19
N TYR A 31 1.90 -11.34 -4.51
CA TYR A 31 1.85 -10.40 -5.62
C TYR A 31 2.58 -11.01 -6.82
N HIS A 32 1.83 -11.26 -7.89
CA HIS A 32 2.32 -11.74 -9.19
C HIS A 32 2.58 -10.54 -10.09
N LEU A 33 3.86 -10.24 -10.36
CA LEU A 33 4.28 -8.95 -10.95
C LEU A 33 5.01 -9.09 -12.30
N GLN A 34 4.78 -10.18 -13.03
CA GLN A 34 5.54 -10.58 -14.22
C GLN A 34 5.74 -9.44 -15.22
N SER A 35 4.69 -8.93 -15.86
CA SER A 35 4.77 -7.83 -16.84
C SER A 35 4.64 -6.45 -16.20
N LYS A 36 4.24 -6.37 -14.93
CA LYS A 36 4.05 -5.12 -14.19
C LYS A 36 5.34 -4.45 -13.71
N VAL A 37 6.48 -5.15 -13.68
CA VAL A 37 7.79 -4.58 -13.28
C VAL A 37 8.65 -4.12 -14.47
N PRO A 38 9.59 -3.18 -14.27
CA PRO A 38 10.47 -2.69 -15.32
C PRO A 38 11.25 -3.80 -16.03
N ALA A 39 11.59 -3.58 -17.30
CA ALA A 39 12.36 -4.54 -18.10
C ALA A 39 13.68 -4.96 -17.43
N PHE A 40 14.38 -4.03 -16.77
CA PHE A 40 15.62 -4.37 -16.07
C PHE A 40 15.39 -5.31 -14.89
N VAL A 41 14.26 -5.22 -14.17
CA VAL A 41 13.90 -6.14 -13.08
C VAL A 41 13.57 -7.52 -13.64
N ARG A 42 12.83 -7.58 -14.75
CA ARG A 42 12.49 -8.85 -15.42
C ARG A 42 13.72 -9.59 -15.94
N MET A 43 14.67 -8.87 -16.54
CA MET A 43 15.90 -9.46 -17.07
C MET A 43 16.79 -10.09 -15.98
N LEU A 44 16.65 -9.60 -14.75
CA LEU A 44 17.44 -10.04 -13.60
C LEU A 44 16.79 -11.19 -12.83
N ALA A 45 15.46 -11.31 -12.90
CA ALA A 45 14.71 -12.32 -12.16
C ALA A 45 14.51 -13.59 -13.00
N PRO A 46 14.82 -14.79 -12.47
CA PRO A 46 14.42 -16.04 -13.09
C PRO A 46 12.90 -16.11 -13.31
N GLU A 47 12.45 -16.92 -14.27
CA GLU A 47 11.03 -17.11 -14.55
C GLU A 47 10.29 -17.58 -13.28
N GLY A 48 9.19 -16.89 -12.93
CA GLY A 48 8.45 -17.13 -11.68
C GLY A 48 9.07 -16.56 -10.40
N ALA A 49 10.27 -15.98 -10.45
CA ALA A 49 10.93 -15.38 -9.29
C ALA A 49 10.41 -13.99 -8.92
N LEU A 50 9.44 -13.42 -9.66
CA LEU A 50 8.82 -12.10 -9.40
C LEU A 50 7.57 -12.17 -8.52
N ASN A 51 7.32 -13.31 -7.88
CA ASN A 51 6.25 -13.45 -6.92
C ASN A 51 6.72 -12.92 -5.55
N ILE A 52 6.13 -11.81 -5.10
CA ILE A 52 6.42 -11.23 -3.78
C ILE A 52 5.42 -11.80 -2.78
N HIS A 53 5.90 -12.43 -1.71
CA HIS A 53 5.04 -12.85 -0.61
C HIS A 53 4.91 -11.72 0.40
N GLU A 54 3.70 -11.21 0.58
CA GLU A 54 3.34 -10.29 1.66
C GLU A 54 2.79 -11.08 2.84
N LYS A 55 3.39 -10.90 4.02
CA LYS A 55 2.84 -11.36 5.29
C LYS A 55 2.58 -10.16 6.19
N ALA A 56 1.33 -9.94 6.58
CA ALA A 56 0.96 -8.82 7.42
C ALA A 56 0.32 -9.27 8.73
N TRP A 57 0.72 -8.61 9.82
CA TRP A 57 0.18 -8.73 11.17
C TRP A 57 -0.46 -7.39 11.52
N ASN A 58 -1.77 -7.31 11.39
CA ASN A 58 -2.55 -6.10 11.63
C ASN A 58 -3.20 -6.15 13.02
N ALA A 59 -2.58 -5.50 13.99
CA ALA A 59 -3.07 -5.27 15.34
C ALA A 59 -3.45 -3.79 15.52
N TYR A 60 -4.38 -3.30 14.69
CA TYR A 60 -4.77 -1.89 14.63
C TYR A 60 -4.90 -1.28 16.05
N PRO A 61 -4.26 -0.13 16.32
CA PRO A 61 -3.72 0.84 15.35
C PRO A 61 -2.30 0.54 14.83
N TYR A 62 -1.66 -0.55 15.28
CA TYR A 62 -0.36 -0.98 14.77
C TYR A 62 -0.52 -2.05 13.69
N CYS A 63 0.19 -1.91 12.58
CA CYS A 63 0.25 -2.97 11.58
C CYS A 63 1.71 -3.15 11.20
N ARG A 64 2.16 -4.40 11.12
CA ARG A 64 3.48 -4.79 10.61
C ARG A 64 3.31 -5.63 9.36
N THR A 65 3.90 -5.21 8.26
CA THR A 65 3.91 -5.99 7.01
C THR A 65 5.34 -6.35 6.66
N GLY A 66 5.56 -7.62 6.33
CA GLY A 66 6.82 -8.22 5.87
C GLY A 66 6.68 -8.79 4.47
N GLU A 67 7.40 -8.22 3.51
CA GLU A 67 7.41 -8.69 2.12
C GLU A 67 8.71 -9.41 1.78
N CYS A 68 8.65 -10.52 1.06
CA CYS A 68 9.86 -11.26 0.66
C CYS A 68 9.67 -11.96 -0.69
N LEU A 69 10.68 -11.87 -1.55
CA LEU A 69 10.77 -12.72 -2.74
C LEU A 69 11.29 -14.10 -2.34
N ARG A 70 10.78 -15.14 -3.03
CA ARG A 70 10.93 -16.55 -2.65
C ARG A 70 12.37 -16.90 -2.24
N LYS A 71 12.49 -17.60 -1.09
CA LYS A 71 13.74 -17.88 -0.37
C LYS A 71 14.72 -18.79 -1.13
N ASP A 72 14.24 -19.55 -2.12
CA ASP A 72 15.01 -20.61 -2.80
C ASP A 72 15.89 -20.13 -3.96
N SER A 73 15.69 -18.89 -4.44
CA SER A 73 16.34 -18.40 -5.68
C SER A 73 17.66 -17.64 -5.46
N GLY A 74 18.23 -17.61 -4.24
CA GLY A 74 19.41 -16.79 -3.94
C GLY A 74 19.17 -15.26 -4.00
N PHE A 75 18.01 -14.84 -4.51
CA PHE A 75 17.49 -13.48 -4.51
C PHE A 75 16.65 -13.22 -3.26
N CYS A 76 17.30 -12.89 -2.15
CA CYS A 76 16.59 -12.36 -1.00
C CYS A 76 16.38 -10.85 -1.16
N LEU A 77 15.25 -10.45 -1.76
CA LEU A 77 14.65 -9.15 -1.42
C LEU A 77 14.05 -9.30 -0.03
N PHE A 78 14.67 -8.68 0.96
CA PHE A 78 14.26 -8.77 2.35
C PHE A 78 13.35 -7.60 2.72
N GLY A 79 12.15 -7.94 3.16
CA GLY A 79 11.42 -7.34 4.29
C GLY A 79 11.14 -5.85 4.20
N PHE A 80 10.02 -5.48 3.59
CA PHE A 80 9.27 -4.31 4.06
C PHE A 80 9.02 -4.47 5.57
N TRP A 81 9.16 -3.40 6.36
CA TRP A 81 8.72 -3.34 7.75
C TRP A 81 7.90 -2.07 7.90
N GLY A 82 6.73 -2.05 7.27
CA GLY A 82 5.76 -1.00 7.48
C GLY A 82 5.15 -1.16 8.86
N SER A 83 5.61 -0.39 9.83
CA SER A 83 4.81 -0.10 11.02
C SER A 83 3.86 1.05 10.66
N LEU A 84 2.55 0.81 10.72
CA LEU A 84 1.56 1.87 10.69
C LEU A 84 1.32 2.31 12.14
N SER A 85 1.36 3.60 12.41
CA SER A 85 0.82 4.13 13.66
C SER A 85 0.03 5.40 13.37
N LEU A 86 -1.07 5.55 14.10
CA LEU A 86 -2.05 6.63 13.95
C LEU A 86 -1.82 7.81 14.91
N VAL A 87 -0.58 7.96 15.39
CA VAL A 87 -0.23 8.97 16.39
C VAL A 87 0.63 10.06 15.78
N VAL A 88 0.22 11.32 15.92
CA VAL A 88 1.02 12.49 15.53
C VAL A 88 2.26 12.59 16.42
N SER A 89 3.38 11.99 16.00
CA SER A 89 4.70 12.15 16.60
C SER A 89 5.80 11.82 15.59
N LEU A 90 6.96 12.47 15.70
CA LEU A 90 8.10 12.25 14.81
C LEU A 90 8.83 10.92 15.07
N GLN A 91 8.59 10.25 16.21
CA GLN A 91 9.32 9.03 16.59
C GLN A 91 8.37 7.89 17.01
N VAL A 92 7.26 7.73 16.27
CA VAL A 92 6.22 6.75 16.62
C VAL A 92 6.73 5.31 16.65
N HIS A 93 7.78 5.03 15.87
CA HIS A 93 8.36 3.69 15.72
C HIS A 93 9.54 3.43 16.66
N LYS A 94 9.90 4.39 17.52
CA LYS A 94 10.94 4.27 18.55
C LYS A 94 12.28 3.72 18.02
N LEU A 95 12.67 4.15 16.81
CA LEU A 95 13.97 3.78 16.24
C LEU A 95 15.12 4.36 17.06
N GLU A 96 16.26 3.67 17.02
CA GLU A 96 17.51 4.20 17.56
C GLU A 96 17.89 5.53 16.88
N PRO A 97 18.46 6.50 17.61
CA PRO A 97 18.78 7.83 17.08
C PRO A 97 19.65 7.81 15.82
N GLU A 98 20.59 6.87 15.73
CA GLU A 98 21.53 6.70 14.63
C GLU A 98 20.82 6.27 13.35
N VAL A 99 19.88 5.32 13.48
CA VAL A 99 19.05 4.87 12.35
C VAL A 99 18.13 6.00 11.91
N TRP A 100 17.50 6.71 12.86
CA TRP A 100 16.57 7.80 12.57
C TRP A 100 17.20 8.92 11.74
N LYS A 101 18.48 9.26 11.97
CA LYS A 101 19.20 10.26 11.17
C LYS A 101 19.28 9.94 9.68
N SER A 102 19.18 8.67 9.31
CA SER A 102 19.19 8.21 7.91
C SER A 102 17.79 8.15 7.28
N VAL A 103 16.73 8.40 8.05
CA VAL A 103 15.35 8.32 7.58
C VAL A 103 14.92 9.65 6.94
N GLU A 104 14.50 9.59 5.68
CA GLU A 104 13.85 10.71 4.99
C GLU A 104 12.35 10.73 5.32
N ALA A 105 11.85 11.88 5.80
CA ALA A 105 10.43 12.08 6.05
C ALA A 105 9.74 12.65 4.80
N ILE A 106 8.91 11.82 4.15
CA ILE A 106 8.15 12.21 2.96
C ILE A 106 6.67 12.38 3.32
N TYR A 107 6.11 13.56 3.04
CA TYR A 107 4.69 13.84 3.21
C TYR A 107 3.94 13.59 1.92
N ILE A 108 2.85 12.82 2.00
CA ILE A 108 1.90 12.61 0.91
C ILE A 108 0.68 13.50 1.16
N ASP A 109 0.35 14.36 0.20
CA ASP A 109 -0.85 15.18 0.23
C ASP A 109 -1.86 14.66 -0.79
N ILE A 110 -2.93 14.03 -0.30
CA ILE A 110 -3.93 13.40 -1.17
C ILE A 110 -4.70 14.40 -2.04
N ALA A 111 -4.71 15.70 -1.69
CA ALA A 111 -5.36 16.75 -2.48
C ALA A 111 -4.41 17.39 -3.51
N ASP A 112 -3.10 17.17 -3.39
CA ASP A 112 -2.10 17.80 -4.26
C ASP A 112 -1.97 17.05 -5.60
N ARG A 113 -2.53 17.65 -6.66
CA ARG A 113 -2.48 17.10 -8.02
C ARG A 113 -1.06 16.89 -8.53
N SER A 114 -0.07 17.65 -8.07
CA SER A 114 1.31 17.54 -8.54
C SER A 114 2.00 16.25 -8.08
N GLN A 115 1.49 15.59 -7.04
CA GLN A 115 2.04 14.32 -6.53
C GLN A 115 1.51 13.09 -7.27
N VAL A 116 0.60 13.27 -8.23
CA VAL A 116 -0.02 12.19 -9.01
C VAL A 116 0.55 12.18 -10.42
N LEU A 117 1.05 11.03 -10.85
CA LEU A 117 1.54 10.89 -12.23
C LEU A 117 0.40 11.11 -13.24
N PRO A 118 0.66 11.72 -14.40
CA PRO A 118 -0.37 11.92 -15.42
C PRO A 118 -1.10 10.63 -15.80
N LYS A 119 -0.38 9.51 -15.93
CA LYS A 119 -0.94 8.18 -16.27
C LYS A 119 -1.84 7.58 -15.19
N ASP A 120 -1.72 8.02 -13.94
CA ASP A 120 -2.51 7.50 -12.82
C ASP A 120 -3.73 8.36 -12.51
N TYR A 121 -3.80 9.57 -13.07
CA TYR A 121 -4.84 10.52 -12.71
C TYR A 121 -6.20 10.10 -13.27
N LYS A 122 -7.17 10.04 -12.37
CA LYS A 122 -8.58 9.84 -12.67
C LYS A 122 -9.39 10.88 -11.90
N ALA A 123 -10.34 11.52 -12.57
CA ALA A 123 -11.11 12.62 -11.97
C ALA A 123 -12.03 12.12 -10.85
N GLU A 124 -12.53 10.89 -10.96
CA GLU A 124 -13.37 10.21 -9.99
C GLU A 124 -12.61 9.71 -8.75
N GLU A 125 -11.28 9.65 -8.82
CA GLU A 125 -10.38 9.32 -7.70
C GLU A 125 -9.63 10.58 -7.23
N ASP A 126 -10.23 11.77 -7.41
CA ASP A 126 -9.64 13.06 -7.03
C ASP A 126 -10.31 13.70 -5.80
N PRO A 127 -9.66 13.65 -4.61
CA PRO A 127 -10.18 14.27 -3.39
C PRO A 127 -10.42 15.77 -3.51
N ALA A 128 -9.72 16.47 -4.40
CA ALA A 128 -9.93 17.89 -4.67
C ALA A 128 -11.24 18.17 -5.45
N ARG A 129 -11.91 17.11 -5.94
CA ARG A 129 -13.18 17.17 -6.69
C ARG A 129 -14.30 16.39 -6.03
N PHE A 130 -13.94 15.39 -5.23
CA PHE A 130 -14.89 14.52 -4.54
C PHE A 130 -15.51 15.20 -3.32
N LYS A 131 -16.83 15.09 -3.19
CA LYS A 131 -17.57 15.44 -1.98
C LYS A 131 -18.45 14.26 -1.59
N SER A 132 -18.28 13.78 -0.36
CA SER A 132 -19.08 12.69 0.19
C SER A 132 -20.51 13.15 0.38
N VAL A 133 -21.46 12.36 -0.12
CA VAL A 133 -22.89 12.60 0.06
C VAL A 133 -23.31 12.23 1.48
N LYS A 134 -22.72 11.17 2.06
CA LYS A 134 -23.10 10.67 3.39
C LYS A 134 -22.54 11.50 4.54
N THR A 135 -21.33 12.03 4.38
CA THR A 135 -20.62 12.75 5.47
C THR A 135 -20.44 14.23 5.20
N GLY A 136 -20.69 14.69 3.97
CA GLY A 136 -20.46 16.08 3.56
C GLY A 136 -18.99 16.47 3.40
N ARG A 137 -18.03 15.57 3.72
CA ARG A 137 -16.59 15.84 3.64
C ARG A 137 -16.12 16.03 2.21
N GLY A 138 -15.16 16.94 2.03
CA GLY A 138 -14.64 17.34 0.72
C GLY A 138 -15.52 18.39 0.02
N PRO A 139 -15.08 18.93 -1.12
CA PRO A 139 -13.77 18.68 -1.75
C PRO A 139 -12.59 19.25 -0.95
N LEU A 140 -11.44 18.62 -1.06
CA LEU A 140 -10.21 19.05 -0.38
C LEU A 140 -9.50 20.13 -1.21
N GLY A 141 -9.66 21.39 -0.81
CA GLY A 141 -8.94 22.52 -1.41
C GLY A 141 -7.47 22.59 -1.01
N PRO A 142 -6.65 23.50 -1.61
CA PRO A 142 -5.21 23.60 -1.33
C PRO A 142 -4.85 23.86 0.14
N ASN A 143 -5.76 24.48 0.90
CA ASN A 143 -5.57 24.79 2.32
C ASN A 143 -6.23 23.79 3.27
N TRP A 144 -6.75 22.66 2.78
CA TRP A 144 -7.55 21.72 3.57
C TRP A 144 -6.90 21.34 4.91
N LYS A 145 -5.57 21.11 4.92
CA LYS A 145 -4.78 20.81 6.13
C LYS A 145 -4.84 21.91 7.20
N LYS A 146 -4.88 23.18 6.81
CA LYS A 146 -4.99 24.32 7.74
C LYS A 146 -6.40 24.49 8.29
N ASP A 147 -7.38 23.95 7.59
CA ASP A 147 -8.79 24.02 7.96
C ASP A 147 -9.23 22.80 8.79
N LEU A 148 -8.41 21.73 8.81
CA LEU A 148 -8.57 20.63 9.77
C LEU A 148 -8.61 21.15 11.21
N GLY A 149 -9.57 20.66 11.99
CA GLY A 149 -9.74 21.04 13.39
C GLY A 149 -10.46 22.37 13.63
N LYS A 150 -10.71 23.19 12.60
CA LYS A 150 -11.64 24.34 12.71
C LYS A 150 -13.12 23.91 12.66
N GLN A 151 -13.37 22.74 12.07
CA GLN A 151 -14.67 22.12 11.94
C GLN A 151 -14.74 20.93 12.90
N SER A 152 -15.69 20.95 13.85
CA SER A 152 -15.84 19.92 14.88
C SER A 152 -16.28 18.56 14.32
N ASP A 153 -16.83 18.54 13.11
CA ASP A 153 -17.40 17.38 12.39
C ASP A 153 -16.42 16.73 11.39
N CYS A 154 -15.16 17.21 11.31
CA CYS A 154 -14.14 16.69 10.42
C CYS A 154 -13.00 16.01 11.21
N PRO A 155 -13.12 14.71 11.55
CA PRO A 155 -12.05 13.98 12.21
C PRO A 155 -10.86 13.81 11.26
N TYR A 156 -9.67 13.75 11.84
CA TYR A 156 -8.42 13.60 11.11
C TYR A 156 -7.52 12.57 11.79
N MET A 157 -6.63 11.97 10.99
CA MET A 157 -5.61 11.03 11.43
C MET A 157 -4.39 11.16 10.52
N CYS A 158 -3.24 10.63 10.96
CA CYS A 158 -2.03 10.55 10.15
C CYS A 158 -1.49 9.12 10.16
N ALA A 159 -1.14 8.60 8.99
CA ALA A 159 -0.55 7.28 8.81
C ALA A 159 0.97 7.39 8.71
N TYR A 160 1.70 7.07 9.77
CA TYR A 160 3.16 7.05 9.75
C TYR A 160 3.66 5.71 9.22
N LYS A 161 3.89 5.62 7.89
CA LYS A 161 4.40 4.41 7.23
C LYS A 161 5.92 4.45 7.12
N LEU A 162 6.61 3.71 7.98
CA LEU A 162 8.06 3.52 7.87
C LEU A 162 8.36 2.49 6.79
N VAL A 163 9.04 2.88 5.72
CA VAL A 163 9.37 1.96 4.62
C VAL A 163 10.86 1.64 4.63
N THR A 164 11.19 0.37 4.91
CA THR A 164 12.54 -0.15 4.78
C THR A 164 12.63 -1.02 3.54
N VAL A 165 13.58 -0.71 2.65
CA VAL A 165 13.86 -1.50 1.45
C VAL A 165 15.29 -2.01 1.54
N LYS A 166 15.50 -3.29 1.24
CA LYS A 166 16.82 -3.92 1.23
C LYS A 166 16.99 -4.79 0.01
N PHE A 167 17.87 -4.38 -0.91
CA PHE A 167 18.18 -5.08 -2.15
C PHE A 167 19.69 -5.32 -2.27
N LYS A 168 20.16 -6.49 -1.88
CA LYS A 168 21.59 -6.81 -1.91
C LYS A 168 21.99 -7.43 -3.26
N TRP A 169 22.31 -6.58 -4.23
CA TRP A 169 22.89 -7.00 -5.51
C TRP A 169 24.00 -6.04 -5.93
N TRP A 170 25.19 -6.59 -6.17
CA TRP A 170 26.33 -5.84 -6.69
C TRP A 170 26.00 -5.08 -7.98
N GLY A 171 26.24 -3.77 -7.98
CA GLY A 171 25.98 -2.88 -9.11
C GLY A 171 24.53 -2.42 -9.30
N LEU A 172 23.57 -2.96 -8.55
CA LEU A 172 22.14 -2.65 -8.73
C LEU A 172 21.41 -2.20 -7.46
N GLN A 173 22.00 -2.41 -6.28
CA GLN A 173 21.44 -2.04 -4.97
C GLN A 173 20.73 -0.67 -4.96
N ASN A 174 21.49 0.42 -5.10
CA ASN A 174 20.94 1.77 -4.98
C ASN A 174 19.85 2.06 -6.02
N LYS A 175 19.97 1.51 -7.24
CA LYS A 175 19.00 1.73 -8.31
C LYS A 175 17.66 1.07 -7.97
N VAL A 176 17.70 -0.18 -7.51
CA VAL A 176 16.49 -0.94 -7.17
C VAL A 176 15.85 -0.43 -5.88
N GLU A 177 16.64 -0.13 -4.85
CA GLU A 177 16.11 0.40 -3.58
C GLU A 177 15.36 1.73 -3.81
N ASN A 178 15.96 2.66 -4.57
CA ASN A 178 15.31 3.93 -4.93
C ASN A 178 14.08 3.73 -5.81
N PHE A 179 14.12 2.76 -6.74
CA PHE A 179 12.97 2.44 -7.57
C PHE A 179 11.79 1.95 -6.72
N ILE A 180 12.01 1.00 -5.81
CA ILE A 180 10.96 0.47 -4.92
C ILE A 180 10.38 1.59 -4.06
N GLN A 181 11.22 2.43 -3.44
CA GLN A 181 10.74 3.58 -2.63
C GLN A 181 9.83 4.53 -3.45
N LYS A 182 10.14 4.76 -4.73
CA LYS A 182 9.28 5.56 -5.62
C LYS A 182 7.94 4.88 -5.92
N GLN A 183 7.95 3.57 -6.16
CA GLN A 183 6.70 2.82 -6.41
C GLN A 183 5.83 2.73 -5.14
N GLU A 184 6.43 2.56 -3.95
CA GLU A 184 5.72 2.62 -2.66
C GLU A 184 5.06 3.98 -2.44
N LYS A 185 5.79 5.07 -2.68
CA LYS A 185 5.23 6.43 -2.63
C LYS A 185 4.05 6.59 -3.59
N ARG A 186 4.20 6.15 -4.84
CA ARG A 186 3.13 6.17 -5.87
C ARG A 186 1.90 5.37 -5.42
N LEU A 187 2.12 4.15 -4.90
CA LEU A 187 1.06 3.29 -4.37
C LEU A 187 0.32 3.97 -3.24
N PHE A 188 1.01 4.51 -2.23
CA PHE A 188 0.37 5.20 -1.11
C PHE A 188 -0.38 6.45 -1.55
N THR A 189 0.15 7.24 -2.49
CA THR A 189 -0.56 8.40 -3.03
C THR A 189 -1.89 8.00 -3.67
N ASN A 190 -1.85 7.02 -4.58
CA ASN A 190 -3.05 6.59 -5.31
C ASN A 190 -4.05 5.89 -4.37
N PHE A 191 -3.56 5.03 -3.47
CA PHE A 191 -4.39 4.31 -2.51
C PHE A 191 -5.17 5.23 -1.59
N HIS A 192 -4.53 6.23 -0.95
CA HIS A 192 -5.24 7.10 -0.01
C HIS A 192 -6.17 8.09 -0.71
N ARG A 193 -5.89 8.46 -1.97
CA ARG A 193 -6.82 9.22 -2.81
C ARG A 193 -8.10 8.43 -3.09
N GLN A 194 -7.96 7.18 -3.51
CA GLN A 194 -9.08 6.25 -3.71
C GLN A 194 -9.86 6.01 -2.42
N LEU A 195 -9.16 5.77 -1.30
CA LEU A 195 -9.76 5.55 0.01
C LEU A 195 -10.70 6.71 0.39
N PHE A 196 -10.25 7.96 0.21
CA PHE A 196 -11.07 9.13 0.48
C PHE A 196 -12.25 9.25 -0.50
N CYS A 197 -12.03 9.06 -1.80
CA CYS A 197 -13.10 9.16 -2.81
C CYS A 197 -14.11 8.01 -2.73
N TRP A 198 -13.78 6.92 -2.04
CA TRP A 198 -14.69 5.81 -1.78
C TRP A 198 -15.33 5.90 -0.40
N LEU A 199 -15.21 7.02 0.32
CA LEU A 199 -15.76 7.19 1.67
C LEU A 199 -17.23 6.74 1.77
N ASP A 200 -18.07 7.15 0.83
CA ASP A 200 -19.50 6.78 0.83
C ASP A 200 -19.75 5.27 0.68
N LYS A 201 -18.78 4.52 0.15
CA LYS A 201 -18.87 3.06 -0.04
C LYS A 201 -18.53 2.27 1.21
N TRP A 202 -17.66 2.82 2.09
CA TRP A 202 -17.14 2.07 3.24
C TRP A 202 -17.48 2.66 4.61
N VAL A 203 -17.90 3.93 4.70
CA VAL A 203 -18.08 4.63 6.00
C VAL A 203 -19.10 3.97 6.93
N ASP A 204 -20.11 3.30 6.38
CA ASP A 204 -21.15 2.61 7.16
C ASP A 204 -20.89 1.11 7.32
N LEU A 205 -19.77 0.59 6.83
CA LEU A 205 -19.45 -0.84 6.93
C LEU A 205 -19.00 -1.18 8.34
N THR A 206 -19.54 -2.27 8.88
CA THR A 206 -19.05 -2.86 10.11
C THR A 206 -17.81 -3.72 9.84
N MET A 207 -17.02 -4.02 10.87
CA MET A 207 -15.92 -4.97 10.73
C MET A 207 -16.38 -6.36 10.28
N GLU A 208 -17.60 -6.77 10.63
CA GLU A 208 -18.19 -8.03 10.15
C GLU A 208 -18.46 -7.99 8.64
N ASP A 209 -18.98 -6.87 8.13
CA ASP A 209 -19.16 -6.68 6.68
C ASP A 209 -17.81 -6.74 5.95
N ILE A 210 -16.76 -6.14 6.53
CA ILE A 210 -15.40 -6.21 5.96
C ILE A 210 -14.92 -7.66 5.88
N ARG A 211 -15.10 -8.47 6.92
CA ARG A 211 -14.70 -9.89 6.91
C ARG A 211 -15.41 -10.68 5.83
N ARG A 212 -16.73 -10.50 5.69
CA ARG A 212 -17.52 -11.13 4.62
C ARG A 212 -17.03 -10.70 3.23
N MET A 213 -16.74 -9.41 3.05
CA MET A 213 -16.20 -8.88 1.80
C MET A 213 -14.81 -9.41 1.49
N GLU A 214 -13.94 -9.61 2.48
CA GLU A 214 -12.60 -10.18 2.29
C GLU A 214 -12.68 -11.62 1.75
N GLU A 215 -13.59 -12.45 2.28
CA GLU A 215 -13.83 -13.81 1.79
C GLU A 215 -14.32 -13.84 0.33
N GLU A 216 -15.28 -12.97 0.01
CA GLU A 216 -15.77 -12.84 -1.36
C GLU A 216 -14.66 -12.32 -2.30
N THR A 217 -13.91 -11.31 -1.85
CA THR A 217 -12.81 -10.72 -2.61
C THR A 217 -11.72 -11.74 -2.89
N LYS A 218 -11.39 -12.63 -1.95
CA LYS A 218 -10.44 -13.72 -2.19
C LYS A 218 -10.86 -14.55 -3.41
N ARG A 219 -12.11 -15.03 -3.44
CA ARG A 219 -12.64 -15.81 -4.57
C ARG A 219 -12.62 -15.00 -5.87
N GLN A 220 -13.07 -13.75 -5.83
CA GLN A 220 -13.10 -12.88 -7.01
C GLN A 220 -11.69 -12.64 -7.57
N LEU A 221 -10.69 -12.42 -6.72
CA LEU A 221 -9.31 -12.23 -7.15
C LEU A 221 -8.76 -13.46 -7.86
N ASP A 222 -9.03 -14.65 -7.34
CA ASP A 222 -8.62 -15.91 -7.97
C ASP A 222 -9.26 -16.06 -9.36
N GLU A 223 -10.57 -15.84 -9.47
CA GLU A 223 -11.29 -15.91 -10.75
C GLU A 223 -10.81 -14.86 -11.76
N MET A 224 -10.60 -13.61 -11.32
CA MET A 224 -10.11 -12.53 -12.17
C MET A 224 -8.70 -12.82 -12.66
N ARG A 225 -7.83 -13.37 -11.80
CA ARG A 225 -6.45 -13.72 -12.18
C ARG A 225 -6.42 -14.71 -13.33
N GLU A 226 -7.35 -15.68 -13.34
CA GLU A 226 -7.44 -16.69 -14.40
C GLU A 226 -8.15 -16.19 -15.68
N LYS A 227 -9.22 -15.40 -15.54
CA LYS A 227 -10.14 -15.10 -16.65
C LYS A 227 -9.96 -13.73 -17.28
N ASP A 228 -9.54 -12.73 -16.53
CA ASP A 228 -9.45 -11.35 -17.01
C ASP A 228 -8.12 -11.11 -17.75
N PRO A 229 -8.03 -10.11 -18.64
CA PRO A 229 -6.74 -9.64 -19.14
C PRO A 229 -5.93 -8.88 -18.07
N VAL A 230 -4.62 -8.72 -18.31
CA VAL A 230 -3.75 -7.88 -17.46
C VAL A 230 -4.30 -6.44 -17.41
N LYS A 231 -4.36 -5.86 -16.20
CA LYS A 231 -4.90 -4.52 -15.96
C LYS A 231 -4.27 -3.83 -14.75
N GLY A 232 -4.51 -2.54 -14.57
CA GLY A 232 -4.01 -1.76 -13.45
C GLY A 232 -2.68 -1.07 -13.72
N MET A 233 -1.97 -0.68 -12.65
CA MET A 233 -0.68 0.01 -12.75
C MET A 233 0.39 -0.90 -13.36
N SER A 234 1.24 -0.26 -14.18
CA SER A 234 2.46 -0.85 -14.72
C SER A 234 3.63 0.11 -14.49
N ALA A 235 4.78 -0.47 -14.19
CA ALA A 235 6.07 0.18 -14.17
C ALA A 235 6.98 -0.31 -15.32
N ALA A 236 6.42 -1.02 -16.32
CA ALA A 236 7.18 -1.54 -17.45
C ALA A 236 7.91 -0.45 -18.26
N ASP A 237 7.35 0.75 -18.30
CA ASP A 237 7.85 1.91 -19.05
C ASP A 237 8.76 2.86 -18.24
N ASP A 238 8.99 2.55 -16.94
CA ASP A 238 9.85 3.34 -16.03
C ASP A 238 11.29 2.80 -15.99
#